data_AF-A0A519ELX3-F1
#
_entry.id   AF-A0A519ELX3-F1
#
_cell.length_a   1.000
_cell.length_b   1.000
_cell.length_c   1.000
_cell.angle_alpha   90.00
_cell.angle_beta   90.00
_cell.angle_gamma   90.00
#
_symmetry.space_group_name_H-M   'P 1'
#
loop_
_entity.id
_entity.type
_entity.pdbx_description
1 polymer ?
#
loop_
_entity_poly.entity_id
_entity_poly.type
_entity_poly.pdbx_seq_one_letter_code
_entity_poly.pdbx_strand_id
1 'polypeptide(L)'
;NLRAAWEAVNNRWNQWVLNYTQSRQLDLLKSLGFDAPSLQDLATVLLWILVLASLGGAGWTLWERSQHDPWLRLLNRARTRLHKAGLAVPDAAPPRQMAALATTRFGASARPLHDWLLALEAQRYARTPGAGLRALRAEFRSLPWPR
;
A
#
# COMPACT_ATOMS: atom_id res chain seq x y z
N ASN A 1 35.97 -23.99 0.60
CA ASN A 1 35.30 -23.90 1.92
C ASN A 1 33.83 -23.52 1.82
N LEU A 2 33.47 -22.37 1.24
CA LEU A 2 32.05 -21.94 1.12
C LEU A 2 31.18 -22.88 0.28
N ARG A 3 31.70 -23.41 -0.82
CA ARG A 3 30.96 -24.36 -1.69
C ARG A 3 30.66 -25.69 -0.99
N ALA A 4 31.63 -26.24 -0.26
CA ALA A 4 31.45 -27.46 0.52
C ALA A 4 30.46 -27.27 1.69
N ALA A 5 30.49 -26.09 2.34
CA ALA A 5 29.50 -25.74 3.36
C ALA A 5 28.09 -25.63 2.75
N TRP A 6 27.97 -25.05 1.55
CA TRP A 6 26.70 -24.94 0.83
C TRP A 6 26.17 -26.30 0.37
N GLU A 7 27.03 -27.16 -0.16
CA GLU A 7 26.68 -28.53 -0.56
C GLU A 7 26.25 -29.37 0.66
N ALA A 8 26.87 -29.19 1.83
CA ALA A 8 26.46 -29.86 3.06
C ALA A 8 25.08 -29.39 3.56
N VAL A 9 24.80 -28.08 3.49
CA VAL A 9 23.47 -27.54 3.80
C VAL A 9 22.44 -28.06 2.81
N ASN A 10 22.76 -28.04 1.52
CA ASN A 10 21.87 -28.53 0.46
C ASN A 10 21.59 -30.03 0.61
N ASN A 11 22.62 -30.85 0.84
CA ASN A 11 22.45 -32.28 1.06
C ASN A 11 21.67 -32.58 2.33
N ARG A 12 21.91 -31.83 3.41
CA ARG A 12 21.15 -32.00 4.65
C ARG A 12 19.69 -31.60 4.48
N TRP A 13 19.41 -30.52 3.74
CA TRP A 13 18.06 -30.13 3.36
C TRP A 13 17.41 -31.20 2.48
N ASN A 14 18.11 -31.69 1.47
CA ASN A 14 17.61 -32.70 0.54
C ASN A 14 17.31 -34.02 1.26
N GLN A 15 18.19 -34.48 2.15
CA GLN A 15 17.95 -35.64 3.00
C GLN A 15 16.82 -35.41 4.02
N TRP A 16 16.70 -34.19 4.57
CA TRP A 16 15.62 -33.84 5.49
C TRP A 16 14.24 -33.85 4.80
N VAL A 17 14.17 -33.35 3.57
CA VAL A 17 12.95 -33.36 2.75
C VAL A 17 12.64 -34.78 2.23
N LEU A 18 13.64 -35.49 1.69
CA LEU A 18 13.43 -36.81 1.05
C LEU A 18 13.18 -37.94 2.06
N ASN A 19 13.79 -37.90 3.25
CA ASN A 19 13.56 -38.89 4.33
C ASN A 19 12.51 -38.45 5.36
N TYR A 20 11.53 -37.64 4.94
CA TYR A 20 10.47 -37.16 5.82
C TYR A 20 9.43 -38.27 6.07
N THR A 21 9.70 -39.14 7.05
CA THR A 21 8.79 -40.21 7.45
C THR A 21 7.61 -39.69 8.28
N GLN A 22 6.46 -40.36 8.20
CA GLN A 22 5.23 -40.02 8.94
C GLN A 22 5.45 -39.92 10.47
N SER A 23 6.42 -40.66 11.01
CA SER A 23 6.85 -40.58 12.41
C SER A 23 7.49 -39.24 12.79
N ARG A 24 8.31 -38.64 11.91
CA ARG A 24 8.94 -37.33 12.18
C ARG A 24 7.97 -36.16 12.09
N GLN A 25 6.88 -36.29 11.32
CA GLN A 25 5.80 -35.29 11.28
C GLN A 25 5.16 -35.10 12.64
N LEU A 26 4.87 -36.22 13.32
CA LEU A 26 4.25 -36.23 14.63
C LEU A 26 5.21 -35.72 15.71
N ASP A 27 6.49 -36.08 15.64
CA ASP A 27 7.47 -35.64 16.63
C ASP A 27 7.82 -34.13 16.56
N LEU A 28 7.67 -33.49 15.39
CA LEU A 28 7.80 -32.03 15.26
C LEU A 28 6.64 -31.27 15.93
N LEU A 29 5.42 -31.82 15.91
CA LEU A 29 4.30 -31.22 16.61
C LEU A 29 4.42 -31.43 18.13
N LYS A 30 4.96 -32.57 18.57
CA LYS A 30 5.30 -32.78 20.00
C LYS A 30 6.33 -31.76 20.49
N SER A 31 7.37 -31.43 19.70
CA SER A 31 8.37 -30.43 20.11
C SER A 31 7.84 -28.99 20.15
N LEU A 32 6.69 -28.72 19.52
CA LEU A 32 5.94 -27.47 19.63
C LEU A 32 4.89 -27.49 20.77
N GLY A 33 4.74 -28.62 21.49
CA GLY A 33 3.87 -28.74 22.67
C GLY A 33 2.54 -29.48 22.45
N PHE A 34 2.36 -30.22 21.35
CA PHE A 34 1.14 -31.01 21.11
C PHE A 34 1.33 -32.47 21.56
N ASP A 35 0.66 -32.89 22.63
CA ASP A 35 0.86 -34.20 23.29
C ASP A 35 0.44 -35.42 22.45
N ALA A 36 -0.59 -35.29 21.61
CA ALA A 36 -1.07 -36.34 20.71
C ALA A 36 -1.36 -35.76 19.31
N PRO A 37 -0.32 -35.52 18.49
CA PRO A 37 -0.52 -34.85 17.22
C PRO A 37 -1.29 -35.76 16.26
N SER A 38 -2.29 -35.18 15.59
CA SER A 38 -3.06 -35.81 14.54
C SER A 38 -2.74 -35.19 13.18
N LEU A 39 -3.08 -35.87 12.07
CA LEU A 39 -3.01 -35.27 10.73
C LEU A 39 -3.88 -34.00 10.63
N GLN A 40 -4.92 -33.90 11.45
CA GLN A 40 -5.80 -32.73 11.53
C GLN A 40 -5.08 -31.52 12.14
N ASP A 41 -4.23 -31.72 13.14
CA ASP A 41 -3.44 -30.64 13.74
C ASP A 41 -2.41 -30.10 12.75
N LEU A 42 -1.77 -31.00 11.99
CA LEU A 42 -0.85 -30.62 10.92
C LEU A 42 -1.57 -29.79 9.84
N ALA A 43 -2.74 -30.24 9.39
CA ALA A 43 -3.56 -29.51 8.43
C ALA A 43 -3.98 -28.13 8.97
N THR A 44 -4.29 -28.05 10.27
CA THR A 44 -4.66 -26.79 10.94
C THR A 44 -3.50 -25.80 11.00
N VAL A 45 -2.30 -26.26 11.37
CA VAL A 45 -1.09 -25.41 11.38
C VAL A 45 -0.74 -24.93 9.98
N LEU A 46 -0.81 -25.81 8.97
CA LEU A 46 -0.58 -25.42 7.58
C LEU A 46 -1.62 -24.40 7.08
N LEU A 47 -2.89 -24.57 7.45
CA LEU A 47 -3.93 -23.61 7.15
C LEU A 47 -3.64 -22.25 7.78
N TRP A 48 -3.25 -22.22 9.05
CA TRP A 48 -2.87 -20.97 9.72
C TRP A 48 -1.68 -20.29 9.06
N ILE A 49 -0.63 -21.04 8.70
CA ILE A 49 0.52 -20.50 7.96
C ILE A 49 0.07 -19.92 6.62
N LEU A 50 -0.78 -20.64 5.88
CA LEU A 50 -1.29 -20.17 4.60
C LEU A 50 -2.13 -18.90 4.75
N VAL A 51 -3.01 -18.84 5.75
CA VAL A 51 -3.81 -17.65 6.07
C VAL A 51 -2.91 -16.47 6.44
N LEU A 52 -1.93 -16.67 7.32
CA LEU A 52 -1.01 -15.62 7.74
C LEU A 52 -0.12 -15.13 6.59
N ALA A 53 0.40 -16.03 5.75
CA ALA A 53 1.15 -15.67 4.56
C ALA A 53 0.27 -14.88 3.57
N SER A 54 -0.98 -15.31 3.38
CA SER A 54 -1.94 -14.63 2.50
C SER A 54 -2.31 -13.24 3.02
N LEU A 55 -2.56 -13.11 4.33
CA LEU A 55 -2.83 -11.83 4.99
C LEU A 55 -1.60 -10.92 4.96
N GLY A 56 -0.40 -11.47 5.15
CA GLY A 56 0.86 -10.74 5.01
C GLY A 56 1.05 -10.20 3.60
N GLY A 57 0.82 -11.02 2.57
CA GLY A 57 0.88 -10.60 1.17
C GLY A 57 -0.19 -9.57 0.81
N ALA A 58 -1.43 -9.76 1.27
CA ALA A 58 -2.50 -8.77 1.10
C ALA A 58 -2.17 -7.44 1.81
N GLY A 59 -1.66 -7.50 3.04
CA GLY A 59 -1.21 -6.33 3.78
C GLY A 59 -0.06 -5.61 3.09
N TRP A 60 0.91 -6.36 2.56
CA TRP A 60 2.04 -5.82 1.81
C TRP A 60 1.57 -5.12 0.53
N THR A 61 0.73 -5.77 -0.28
CA THR A 61 0.21 -5.18 -1.52
C THR A 61 -0.65 -3.94 -1.28
N LEU A 62 -1.44 -3.90 -0.20
CA LEU A 62 -2.18 -2.71 0.20
C LEU A 62 -1.25 -1.59 0.67
N TRP A 63 -0.24 -1.92 1.49
CA TRP A 63 0.76 -0.96 1.93
C TRP A 63 1.53 -0.38 0.75
N GLU A 64 1.95 -1.24 -0.18
CA GLU A 64 2.64 -0.89 -1.40
C GLU A 64 1.80 0.07 -2.24
N ARG A 65 0.55 -0.26 -2.54
CA ARG A 65 -0.37 0.65 -3.26
C ARG A 65 -0.54 2.00 -2.56
N SER A 66 -0.66 2.00 -1.23
CA SER A 66 -0.82 3.23 -0.46
C SER A 66 0.44 4.12 -0.44
N GLN A 67 1.63 3.51 -0.50
CA GLN A 67 2.91 4.21 -0.54
C GLN A 67 3.24 4.71 -1.95
N HIS A 68 2.83 3.98 -2.98
CA HIS A 68 3.21 4.25 -4.37
C HIS A 68 2.47 5.40 -5.04
N ASP A 69 1.32 5.86 -4.52
CA ASP A 69 0.59 7.00 -5.10
C ASP A 69 0.54 8.22 -4.15
N PRO A 70 1.70 8.86 -3.87
CA PRO A 70 1.76 10.10 -3.09
C PRO A 70 0.99 11.25 -3.74
N TRP A 71 0.70 11.14 -5.04
CA TRP A 71 -0.13 12.08 -5.80
C TRP A 71 -1.61 11.96 -5.41
N LEU A 72 -2.18 10.74 -5.41
CA LEU A 72 -3.58 10.53 -5.00
C LEU A 72 -3.81 10.89 -3.54
N ARG A 73 -2.84 10.63 -2.66
CA ARG A 73 -2.90 11.07 -1.26
C ARG A 73 -2.99 12.59 -1.12
N LEU A 74 -2.26 13.33 -1.96
CA LEU A 74 -2.30 14.79 -1.97
C LEU A 74 -3.64 15.30 -2.51
N LEU A 75 -4.16 14.68 -3.58
CA LEU A 75 -5.48 15.00 -4.14
C LEU A 75 -6.61 14.74 -3.14
N ASN A 76 -6.62 13.59 -2.46
CA ASN A 76 -7.62 13.26 -1.43
C ASN A 76 -7.59 14.24 -0.25
N ARG A 77 -6.41 14.74 0.13
CA ARG A 77 -6.30 15.80 1.16
C ARG A 77 -6.92 17.11 0.69
N ALA A 78 -6.72 17.49 -0.58
CA ALA A 78 -7.36 18.66 -1.17
C ALA A 78 -8.89 18.50 -1.17
N ARG A 79 -9.39 17.32 -1.58
CA ARG A 79 -10.82 16.98 -1.56
C ARG A 79 -11.40 17.11 -0.16
N THR A 80 -10.74 16.52 0.83
CA THR A 80 -11.20 16.56 2.24
C THR A 80 -11.30 18.01 2.74
N ARG A 81 -10.34 18.88 2.40
CA ARG A 81 -10.42 20.30 2.76
C ARG A 81 -11.56 21.03 2.05
N LEU A 82 -11.80 20.73 0.77
CA LEU A 82 -12.93 21.29 0.02
C LEU A 82 -14.28 20.88 0.62
N HIS A 83 -14.44 19.62 1.04
CA HIS A 83 -15.64 19.19 1.77
C HIS A 83 -15.81 19.96 3.08
N LYS A 84 -14.72 20.19 3.84
CA LYS A 84 -14.78 21.00 5.06
C LYS A 84 -15.15 22.46 4.80
N ALA A 85 -14.85 23.00 3.62
CA ALA A 85 -15.29 24.31 3.17
C ALA A 85 -16.72 24.32 2.62
N GLY A 86 -17.46 23.20 2.72
CA GLY A 86 -18.84 23.07 2.27
C GLY A 86 -19.01 22.84 0.77
N LEU A 87 -17.94 22.49 0.04
CA LEU A 87 -18.02 22.10 -1.37
C LEU A 87 -18.17 20.58 -1.48
N ALA A 88 -19.31 20.11 -1.99
CA ALA A 88 -19.50 18.70 -2.32
C ALA A 88 -18.73 18.36 -3.60
N VAL A 89 -17.62 17.65 -3.44
CA VAL A 89 -16.78 17.19 -4.54
C VAL A 89 -17.00 15.69 -4.75
N PRO A 90 -17.37 15.23 -5.97
CA PRO A 90 -17.47 13.79 -6.24
C PRO A 90 -16.14 13.05 -6.05
N ASP A 91 -16.19 11.82 -5.57
CA ASP A 91 -14.97 11.02 -5.31
C ASP A 91 -14.17 10.73 -6.59
N ALA A 92 -14.86 10.57 -7.72
CA ALA A 92 -14.26 10.36 -9.03
C ALA A 92 -13.90 11.67 -9.77
N ALA A 93 -14.08 12.85 -9.15
CA ALA A 93 -13.83 14.11 -9.83
C ALA A 93 -12.32 14.31 -10.08
N PRO A 94 -11.89 14.54 -11.35
CA PRO A 94 -10.51 14.89 -11.64
C PRO A 94 -10.17 16.28 -11.09
N PRO A 95 -8.87 16.61 -10.92
CA PRO A 95 -8.44 17.91 -10.38
C PRO A 95 -9.06 19.11 -11.11
N ARG A 96 -9.17 19.05 -12.44
CA ARG A 96 -9.85 20.07 -13.25
C ARG A 96 -11.30 20.33 -12.87
N GLN A 97 -12.06 19.26 -12.59
CA GLN A 97 -13.45 19.38 -12.20
C GLN A 97 -13.56 19.95 -10.78
N MET A 98 -12.67 19.55 -9.87
CA MET A 98 -12.58 20.14 -8.53
C MET A 98 -12.28 21.65 -8.61
N ALA A 99 -11.37 22.04 -9.50
CA ALA A 99 -11.00 23.42 -9.75
C ALA A 99 -12.18 24.23 -10.31
N ALA A 100 -12.93 23.69 -11.27
CA ALA A 100 -14.13 24.32 -11.79
C ALA A 100 -15.20 24.53 -10.70
N LEU A 101 -15.50 23.48 -9.92
CA LEU A 101 -16.47 23.55 -8.82
C LEU A 101 -16.05 24.56 -7.74
N ALA A 102 -14.77 24.61 -7.39
CA ALA A 102 -14.24 25.57 -6.43
C ALA A 102 -14.36 27.01 -6.95
N THR A 103 -14.04 27.25 -8.23
CA THR A 103 -14.21 28.56 -8.87
C THR A 103 -15.69 28.97 -8.91
N THR A 104 -16.61 28.06 -9.21
CA THR A 104 -18.05 28.36 -9.21
C THR A 104 -18.57 28.73 -7.82
N ARG A 105 -18.10 28.05 -6.76
CA ARG A 105 -18.59 28.25 -5.39
C ARG A 105 -17.95 29.42 -4.66
N PHE A 106 -16.67 29.67 -4.87
CA PHE A 106 -15.89 30.65 -4.11
C PHE A 106 -15.39 31.83 -4.97
N GLY A 107 -15.56 31.78 -6.29
CA GLY A 107 -15.18 32.87 -7.19
C GLY A 107 -13.67 33.14 -7.19
N ALA A 108 -13.29 34.41 -7.14
CA ALA A 108 -11.89 34.84 -7.23
C ALA A 108 -11.00 34.31 -6.09
N SER A 109 -11.56 33.99 -4.92
CA SER A 109 -10.79 33.46 -3.79
C SER A 109 -10.31 32.02 -4.01
N ALA A 110 -10.93 31.27 -4.92
CA ALA A 110 -10.47 29.94 -5.31
C ALA A 110 -9.36 29.96 -6.38
N ARG A 111 -8.96 31.12 -6.90
CA ARG A 111 -7.98 31.19 -8.01
C ARG A 111 -6.64 30.51 -7.68
N PRO A 112 -6.03 30.70 -6.49
CA PRO A 112 -4.80 29.99 -6.15
C PRO A 112 -5.00 28.47 -6.06
N LEU A 113 -6.17 28.02 -5.58
CA LEU A 113 -6.52 26.60 -5.53
C LEU A 113 -6.74 26.01 -6.93
N HIS A 114 -7.39 26.77 -7.81
CA HIS A 114 -7.60 26.42 -9.21
C HIS A 114 -6.26 26.18 -9.91
N ASP A 115 -5.35 27.15 -9.83
CA ASP A 115 -4.03 27.08 -10.47
C ASP A 115 -3.22 25.90 -9.93
N TRP A 116 -3.26 25.67 -8.61
CA TRP A 116 -2.59 24.54 -7.98
C TRP A 116 -3.16 23.18 -8.43
N LEU A 117 -4.50 23.05 -8.56
CA LEU A 117 -5.14 21.83 -9.04
C LEU A 117 -4.79 21.53 -10.50
N LEU A 118 -4.68 22.55 -11.35
CA LEU A 118 -4.21 22.41 -12.74
C LEU A 118 -2.74 22.01 -12.79
N ALA A 119 -1.89 22.63 -11.95
CA ALA A 119 -0.48 22.25 -11.85
C ALA A 119 -0.31 20.81 -11.36
N LEU A 120 -1.17 20.34 -10.45
CA LEU A 120 -1.21 18.96 -9.98
C LEU A 120 -1.62 17.98 -11.08
N GLU A 121 -2.60 18.33 -11.92
CA GLU A 121 -3.00 17.53 -13.10
C GLU A 121 -1.88 17.47 -14.14
N ALA A 122 -1.29 18.63 -14.46
CA ALA A 122 -0.18 18.73 -15.39
C ALA A 122 1.03 17.91 -14.92
N GLN A 123 1.28 17.81 -13.62
CA GLN A 123 2.37 16.99 -13.08
C GLN A 123 2.26 15.50 -13.46
N ARG A 124 1.04 14.96 -13.64
CA ARG A 124 0.81 13.54 -13.98
C ARG A 124 0.58 13.32 -15.48
N TYR A 125 -0.09 14.26 -16.15
CA TYR A 125 -0.55 14.07 -17.53
C TYR A 125 0.21 14.90 -18.58
N ALA A 126 0.98 15.91 -18.19
CA ALA A 126 1.75 16.70 -19.16
C ALA A 126 2.99 15.94 -19.61
N ARG A 127 3.34 16.11 -20.90
CA ARG A 127 4.57 15.54 -21.48
C ARG A 127 5.84 16.13 -20.84
N THR A 128 5.78 17.40 -20.44
CA THR A 128 6.85 18.09 -19.71
C THR A 128 6.25 18.77 -18.48
N PRO A 129 6.28 18.11 -17.31
CA PRO A 129 5.72 18.68 -16.09
C PRO A 129 6.59 19.85 -15.59
N GLY A 130 5.95 21.00 -15.30
CA GLY A 130 6.65 22.19 -14.82
C GLY A 130 7.07 22.10 -13.34
N ALA A 131 6.16 21.66 -12.46
CA ALA A 131 6.41 21.56 -11.02
C ALA A 131 6.46 20.10 -10.55
N GLY A 132 7.46 19.76 -9.74
CA GLY A 132 7.56 18.45 -9.10
C GLY A 132 6.56 18.27 -7.96
N LEU A 133 6.15 17.03 -7.68
CA LEU A 133 5.18 16.71 -6.62
C LEU A 133 5.60 17.21 -5.22
N ARG A 134 6.92 17.28 -4.93
CA ARG A 134 7.43 17.84 -3.67
C ARG A 134 7.15 19.34 -3.54
N ALA A 135 7.30 20.11 -4.62
CA ALA A 135 7.02 21.55 -4.65
C ALA A 135 5.52 21.80 -4.45
N LEU A 136 4.67 21.09 -5.19
CA LEU A 136 3.21 21.16 -5.06
C LEU A 136 2.73 20.79 -3.64
N ARG A 137 3.41 19.84 -2.96
CA ARG A 137 3.11 19.49 -1.57
C ARG A 137 3.50 20.61 -0.60
N ALA A 138 4.59 21.33 -0.84
CA ALA A 138 4.99 22.47 -0.03
C ALA A 138 3.99 23.62 -0.19
N GLU A 139 3.63 23.94 -1.44
CA GLU A 139 2.66 24.97 -1.80
C GLU A 139 1.27 24.71 -1.21
N PHE A 140 0.83 23.45 -1.18
CA PHE A 140 -0.43 23.05 -0.55
C PHE A 140 -0.55 23.48 0.94
N ARG A 141 0.58 23.60 1.65
CA ARG A 141 0.61 24.02 3.06
C ARG A 141 0.39 25.53 3.22
N SER A 142 0.88 26.32 2.28
CA SER A 142 0.74 27.79 2.26
C SER A 142 -0.45 28.28 1.42
N LEU A 143 -1.15 27.37 0.74
CA LEU A 143 -2.26 27.70 -0.14
C LEU A 143 -3.37 28.43 0.62
N PRO A 144 -3.83 29.61 0.15
CA PRO A 144 -4.99 30.28 0.74
C PRO A 144 -6.24 29.46 0.42
N TRP A 145 -6.84 28.87 1.44
CA TRP A 145 -8.06 28.08 1.28
C TRP A 145 -9.26 29.02 1.21
N PRO A 146 -10.10 28.88 0.17
CA PRO A 146 -11.35 29.61 0.15
C PRO A 146 -12.21 29.19 1.34
N ARG A 147 -12.81 30.17 2.02
CA ARG A 147 -13.77 29.98 3.11
C ARG A 147 -15.18 30.29 2.62
#